data_AF-A0A7C2IBS9-F1
#
_entry.id   AF-A0A7C2IBS9-F1
#
_cell.length_a   1.000
_cell.length_b   1.000
_cell.length_c   1.000
_cell.angle_alpha   90.00
_cell.angle_beta   90.00
_cell.angle_gamma   90.00
#
_symmetry.space_group_name_H-M   'P 1'
#
loop_
_entity.id
_entity.type
_entity.pdbx_description
1 polymer ?
#
loop_
_entity_poly.entity_id
_entity_poly.type
_entity_poly.pdbx_seq_one_letter_code
_entity_poly.pdbx_strand_id
1 'polypeptide(L)'
;MRYGFVIDHRKCIGCHACTVACKTEHEVPLGSYRTWVKYVERGTFPHARRFFTVLRCNHCTQAPCVPICPTTALIKRTDGIVDFDKDRCIGCKSCMQACPYDAIYIDPDSNTAAKCNFCAHRVEVGLEPACVIVCPERAIIAGDLDDPRSEIARLVGREAVEVRKPEQGTRPNVYYIGADAASLTPTAIARGQAYLWSQPKSDGDSHARAPASGWTPSGGVDVPATFGEVTYDVHHPVPWGWRVALYLWTKGIAAGALLVPCLLVGLGLTQDLSLLGIWAPLVALVFNAVTAALLVADLKRPERFYYILTCGKWDSWLVRGAYVLMAHGAASALWLILAWMGQGNFLRWLAWPGALIALGAAGYTAFLFGQAEGRDLWQSPVFLWHLLAQAVLTGGGVLLLSAAAVSAGEHLVGLLSTVLTGALIINTLLLVGELLSRPATQEMAAAEALISRGRYAPAFWGVVVGAGTVVPLVLLLATQAWMGGSPLVAAVAAVLVLLALIIHEVVFVKAGQAIPLS
;
A
#
# COMPACT_ATOMS: atom_id res chain seq x y z
N MET A 1 1.12 20.49 -26.49
CA MET A 1 0.77 21.31 -25.32
C MET A 1 0.82 20.41 -24.12
N ARG A 2 1.73 20.73 -23.21
CA ARG A 2 1.99 20.00 -21.99
C ARG A 2 2.29 21.01 -20.89
N TYR A 3 1.31 21.26 -20.05
CA TYR A 3 1.46 22.18 -18.95
C TYR A 3 2.40 21.64 -17.86
N GLY A 4 3.23 22.52 -17.32
CA GLY A 4 4.14 22.23 -16.23
C GLY A 4 4.42 23.45 -15.36
N PHE A 5 5.22 23.25 -14.31
CA PHE A 5 5.75 24.33 -13.48
C PHE A 5 7.28 24.35 -13.48
N VAL A 6 7.86 25.54 -13.39
CA VAL A 6 9.23 25.75 -12.91
C VAL A 6 9.14 26.51 -11.59
N ILE A 7 9.86 26.01 -10.58
CA ILE A 7 9.97 26.64 -9.27
C ILE A 7 11.42 27.09 -9.07
N ASP A 8 11.65 28.40 -9.17
CA ASP A 8 12.96 29.03 -8.96
C ASP A 8 13.18 29.29 -7.46
N HIS A 9 13.90 28.37 -6.81
CA HIS A 9 14.16 28.44 -5.36
C HIS A 9 15.16 29.52 -5.00
N ARG A 10 15.93 30.04 -5.98
CA ARG A 10 16.82 31.20 -5.79
C ARG A 10 16.03 32.46 -5.45
N LYS A 11 14.76 32.52 -5.88
CA LYS A 11 13.84 33.66 -5.67
C LYS A 11 12.83 33.41 -4.54
N CYS A 12 12.66 32.17 -4.10
CA CYS A 12 11.63 31.83 -3.11
C CYS A 12 12.00 32.37 -1.73
N ILE A 13 11.19 33.29 -1.20
CA ILE A 13 11.35 33.86 0.16
C ILE A 13 10.53 33.14 1.23
N GLY A 14 9.83 32.06 0.88
CA GLY A 14 9.05 31.28 1.84
C GLY A 14 7.79 31.97 2.39
N CYS A 15 7.22 32.97 1.72
CA CYS A 15 6.10 33.77 2.27
C CYS A 15 4.74 33.06 2.40
N HIS A 16 4.61 31.80 1.96
CA HIS A 16 3.34 31.03 1.92
C HIS A 16 2.17 31.65 1.13
N ALA A 17 2.39 32.74 0.38
CA ALA A 17 1.33 33.37 -0.42
C ALA A 17 0.70 32.38 -1.41
N CYS A 18 1.52 31.52 -2.04
CA CYS A 18 1.06 30.47 -2.95
C CYS A 18 0.12 29.46 -2.27
N THR A 19 0.39 29.10 -1.02
CA THR A 19 -0.44 28.21 -0.20
C THR A 19 -1.79 28.86 0.09
N VAL A 20 -1.79 30.11 0.58
CA VAL A 20 -3.01 30.84 0.94
C VAL A 20 -3.90 31.10 -0.28
N ALA A 21 -3.32 31.52 -1.40
CA ALA A 21 -4.07 31.72 -2.63
C ALA A 21 -4.70 30.43 -3.14
N CYS A 22 -3.96 29.30 -3.08
CA CYS A 22 -4.50 28.01 -3.48
C CYS A 22 -5.66 27.56 -2.58
N LYS A 23 -5.56 27.81 -1.25
CA LYS A 23 -6.65 27.52 -0.33
C LYS A 23 -7.90 28.37 -0.62
N THR A 24 -7.71 29.65 -0.89
CA THR A 24 -8.81 30.58 -1.16
C THR A 24 -9.50 30.25 -2.49
N GLU A 25 -8.72 30.05 -3.56
CA GLU A 25 -9.23 29.77 -4.91
C GLU A 25 -10.04 28.47 -5.00
N HIS A 26 -9.68 27.47 -4.20
CA HIS A 26 -10.27 26.13 -4.27
C HIS A 26 -11.01 25.70 -3.01
N GLU A 27 -11.24 26.63 -2.08
CA GLU A 27 -11.90 26.38 -0.79
C GLU A 27 -11.30 25.17 -0.06
N VAL A 28 -9.96 25.06 -0.04
CA VAL A 28 -9.27 23.90 0.54
C VAL A 28 -9.43 23.91 2.07
N PRO A 29 -9.88 22.79 2.68
CA PRO A 29 -10.10 22.72 4.12
C PRO A 29 -8.84 22.96 4.97
N LEU A 30 -9.07 23.28 6.24
CA LEU A 30 -7.98 23.40 7.22
C LEU A 30 -7.27 22.05 7.41
N GLY A 31 -5.94 22.09 7.56
CA GLY A 31 -5.12 20.87 7.62
C GLY A 31 -4.83 20.21 6.27
N SER A 32 -5.53 20.60 5.19
CA SER A 32 -5.28 20.10 3.82
C SER A 32 -4.54 21.13 2.96
N TYR A 33 -3.76 20.63 1.99
CA TYR A 33 -2.90 21.46 1.14
C TYR A 33 -2.81 20.87 -0.28
N ARG A 34 -2.98 21.72 -1.30
CA ARG A 34 -2.70 21.37 -2.72
C ARG A 34 -1.30 21.80 -3.17
N THR A 35 -0.74 22.80 -2.49
CA THR A 35 0.65 23.23 -2.54
C THR A 35 1.05 23.73 -1.15
N TRP A 36 2.29 23.53 -0.75
CA TRP A 36 2.83 24.00 0.52
C TRP A 36 4.31 24.39 0.36
N VAL A 37 4.85 25.06 1.37
CA VAL A 37 6.27 25.44 1.42
C VAL A 37 6.90 24.70 2.58
N LYS A 38 7.88 23.84 2.31
CA LYS A 38 8.67 23.08 3.27
C LYS A 38 9.91 23.88 3.66
N TYR A 39 10.24 23.91 4.94
CA TYR A 39 11.41 24.64 5.47
C TYR A 39 12.46 23.65 5.92
N VAL A 40 13.67 23.86 5.44
CA VAL A 40 14.85 23.12 5.85
C VAL A 40 15.89 24.11 6.36
N GLU A 41 16.42 23.87 7.54
CA GLU A 41 17.58 24.60 8.04
C GLU A 41 18.81 23.74 7.89
N ARG A 42 19.93 24.33 7.46
CA ARG A 42 21.21 23.64 7.32
C ARG A 42 22.36 24.50 7.81
N GLY A 43 23.38 23.84 8.34
CA GLY A 43 24.62 24.48 8.81
C GLY A 43 24.58 24.79 10.30
N THR A 44 25.71 25.25 10.82
CA THR A 44 25.89 25.60 12.23
C THR A 44 26.03 27.11 12.38
N PHE A 45 25.57 27.64 13.51
CA PHE A 45 25.76 29.06 13.83
C PHE A 45 27.25 29.44 13.77
N PRO A 46 27.63 30.57 13.14
CA PRO A 46 26.80 31.63 12.54
C PRO A 46 26.45 31.42 11.05
N HIS A 47 26.86 30.30 10.45
CA HIS A 47 26.67 29.99 9.03
C HIS A 47 25.40 29.17 8.74
N ALA A 48 24.43 29.18 9.65
CA ALA A 48 23.14 28.53 9.43
C ALA A 48 22.35 29.25 8.33
N ARG A 49 21.69 28.47 7.47
CA ARG A 49 20.85 28.94 6.37
C ARG A 49 19.51 28.22 6.41
N ARG A 50 18.45 28.91 5.98
CA ARG A 50 17.12 28.33 5.79
C ARG A 50 16.80 28.28 4.30
N PHE A 51 16.26 27.14 3.87
CA PHE A 51 15.87 26.84 2.50
C PHE A 51 14.36 26.62 2.45
N PHE A 52 13.72 27.22 1.46
CA PHE A 52 12.27 27.20 1.28
C PHE A 52 11.92 26.44 0.01
N THR A 53 11.22 25.32 0.16
CA THR A 53 10.92 24.44 -0.97
C THR A 53 9.43 24.34 -1.22
N VAL A 54 8.99 24.77 -2.40
CA VAL A 54 7.56 24.72 -2.76
C VAL A 54 7.23 23.34 -3.33
N LEU A 55 6.34 22.63 -2.65
CA LEU A 55 5.92 21.27 -3.01
C LEU A 55 4.44 21.28 -3.46
N ARG A 56 4.10 20.38 -4.39
CA ARG A 56 2.76 20.19 -4.99
C ARG A 56 2.71 18.90 -5.82
N CYS A 57 1.55 18.64 -6.44
CA CYS A 57 1.44 17.59 -7.47
C CYS A 57 2.30 17.93 -8.69
N ASN A 58 3.05 16.93 -9.16
CA ASN A 58 3.99 17.09 -10.27
C ASN A 58 3.38 16.98 -11.67
N HIS A 59 2.06 16.75 -11.78
CA HIS A 59 1.34 16.53 -13.05
C HIS A 59 2.09 15.60 -14.02
N CYS A 60 2.58 14.48 -13.49
CA CYS A 60 3.55 13.60 -14.14
C CYS A 60 3.13 13.16 -15.55
N THR A 61 4.10 13.02 -16.45
CA THR A 61 3.85 12.49 -17.79
C THR A 61 3.45 11.01 -17.71
N GLN A 62 4.13 10.23 -16.87
CA GLN A 62 3.67 8.91 -16.43
C GLN A 62 3.08 9.07 -15.03
N ALA A 63 1.76 9.25 -14.95
CA ALA A 63 1.07 9.53 -13.69
C ALA A 63 0.51 8.24 -13.08
N PRO A 64 1.20 7.58 -12.12
CA PRO A 64 0.76 6.29 -11.56
C PRO A 64 -0.58 6.36 -10.81
N CYS A 65 -0.96 7.56 -10.36
CA CYS A 65 -2.27 7.80 -9.76
C CYS A 65 -3.45 7.62 -10.74
N VAL A 66 -3.22 7.68 -12.06
CA VAL A 66 -4.23 7.52 -13.12
C VAL A 66 -4.55 6.05 -13.43
N PRO A 67 -3.60 5.12 -13.66
CA PRO A 67 -3.90 3.70 -13.88
C PRO A 67 -4.37 2.98 -12.60
N ILE A 68 -3.88 3.37 -11.41
CA ILE A 68 -4.36 2.74 -10.15
C ILE A 68 -5.81 3.13 -9.82
N CYS A 69 -6.31 4.26 -10.33
CA CYS A 69 -7.64 4.77 -10.02
C CYS A 69 -8.73 3.84 -10.60
N PRO A 70 -9.59 3.22 -9.76
CA PRO A 70 -10.55 2.23 -10.23
C PRO A 70 -11.74 2.82 -10.99
N THR A 71 -12.12 4.07 -10.74
CA THR A 71 -13.37 4.67 -11.25
C THR A 71 -13.14 5.78 -12.27
N THR A 72 -11.92 5.91 -12.80
CA THR A 72 -11.54 7.00 -13.71
C THR A 72 -11.80 8.38 -13.09
N ALA A 73 -11.72 8.49 -11.75
CA ALA A 73 -11.79 9.75 -11.03
C ALA A 73 -10.50 10.57 -11.19
N LEU A 74 -9.38 9.94 -11.56
CA LEU A 74 -8.15 10.63 -11.95
C LEU A 74 -7.95 10.43 -13.45
N ILE A 75 -7.77 11.53 -14.16
CA ILE A 75 -7.63 11.56 -15.61
C ILE A 75 -6.44 12.40 -16.01
N LYS A 76 -5.84 12.06 -17.15
CA LYS A 76 -4.84 12.91 -17.78
C LYS A 76 -5.49 13.57 -18.99
N ARG A 77 -5.52 14.90 -18.98
CA ARG A 77 -6.03 15.71 -20.10
C ARG A 77 -5.05 15.71 -21.26
N THR A 78 -5.52 16.12 -22.43
CA THR A 78 -4.71 16.24 -23.65
C THR A 78 -3.60 17.29 -23.54
N ASP A 79 -3.81 18.29 -22.68
CA ASP A 79 -2.87 19.36 -22.34
C ASP A 79 -1.82 18.96 -21.28
N GLY A 80 -1.79 17.70 -20.87
CA GLY A 80 -0.85 17.16 -19.89
C GLY A 80 -1.25 17.36 -18.42
N ILE A 81 -2.30 18.12 -18.12
CA ILE A 81 -2.79 18.28 -16.75
C ILE A 81 -3.38 16.95 -16.28
N VAL A 82 -2.79 16.38 -15.23
CA VAL A 82 -3.45 15.35 -14.44
C VAL A 82 -4.53 16.03 -13.61
N ASP A 83 -5.79 15.71 -13.84
CA ASP A 83 -6.96 16.31 -13.19
C ASP A 83 -7.75 15.25 -12.40
N PHE A 84 -8.73 15.68 -11.60
CA PHE A 84 -9.57 14.79 -10.82
C PHE A 84 -11.05 15.18 -10.86
N ASP A 85 -11.92 14.17 -10.90
CA ASP A 85 -13.37 14.27 -10.82
C ASP A 85 -13.83 13.73 -9.46
N LYS A 86 -14.33 14.63 -8.61
CA LYS A 86 -14.82 14.30 -7.26
C LYS A 86 -16.10 13.45 -7.30
N ASP A 87 -16.91 13.54 -8.34
CA ASP A 87 -18.22 12.87 -8.40
C ASP A 87 -18.08 11.38 -8.71
N ARG A 88 -17.00 11.00 -9.39
CA ARG A 88 -16.63 9.59 -9.65
C ARG A 88 -15.80 8.95 -8.54
N CYS A 89 -15.23 9.75 -7.63
CA CYS A 89 -14.32 9.24 -6.62
C CYS A 89 -15.06 8.42 -5.55
N ILE A 90 -14.55 7.22 -5.26
CA ILE A 90 -15.05 6.32 -4.20
C ILE A 90 -14.25 6.41 -2.89
N GLY A 91 -13.17 7.21 -2.88
CA GLY A 91 -12.35 7.40 -1.68
C GLY A 91 -11.61 6.13 -1.22
N CYS A 92 -11.13 5.30 -2.15
CA CYS A 92 -10.36 4.07 -1.89
C CYS A 92 -8.90 4.30 -1.44
N LYS A 93 -8.41 5.55 -1.56
CA LYS A 93 -7.06 5.99 -1.15
C LYS A 93 -5.89 5.36 -1.93
N SER A 94 -6.13 4.48 -2.91
CA SER A 94 -5.07 3.85 -3.71
C SER A 94 -4.17 4.87 -4.41
N CYS A 95 -4.74 5.97 -4.92
CA CYS A 95 -3.96 7.04 -5.56
C CYS A 95 -2.96 7.73 -4.61
N MET A 96 -3.23 7.76 -3.30
CA MET A 96 -2.28 8.28 -2.31
C MET A 96 -1.05 7.38 -2.21
N GLN A 97 -1.23 6.06 -2.33
CA GLN A 97 -0.12 5.10 -2.31
C GLN A 97 0.68 5.08 -3.62
N ALA A 98 0.02 5.38 -4.74
CA ALA A 98 0.68 5.49 -6.03
C ALA A 98 1.47 6.78 -6.21
N CYS A 99 1.19 7.84 -5.45
CA CYS A 99 1.89 9.11 -5.64
C CYS A 99 3.22 9.11 -4.88
N PRO A 100 4.39 9.13 -5.55
CA PRO A 100 5.68 9.13 -4.86
C PRO A 100 6.05 10.49 -4.23
N TYR A 101 5.11 11.45 -4.21
CA TYR A 101 5.32 12.82 -3.76
C TYR A 101 4.41 13.22 -2.59
N ASP A 102 3.59 12.29 -2.08
CA ASP A 102 2.53 12.54 -1.08
C ASP A 102 1.57 13.70 -1.45
N ALA A 103 1.41 13.98 -2.75
CA ALA A 103 0.70 15.17 -3.23
C ALA A 103 -0.84 15.04 -3.31
N ILE A 104 -1.39 13.94 -2.81
CA ILE A 104 -2.82 13.61 -2.87
C ILE A 104 -3.33 13.34 -1.44
N TYR A 105 -4.46 13.93 -1.09
CA TYR A 105 -5.13 13.71 0.20
C TYR A 105 -6.60 13.36 0.00
N ILE A 106 -7.26 12.84 1.04
CA ILE A 106 -8.72 12.76 1.08
C ILE A 106 -9.24 14.05 1.69
N ASP A 107 -10.03 14.78 0.93
CA ASP A 107 -10.71 15.97 1.39
C ASP A 107 -11.70 15.61 2.51
N PRO A 108 -11.60 16.22 3.70
CA PRO A 108 -12.43 15.87 4.84
C PRO A 108 -13.91 16.21 4.64
N ASP A 109 -14.23 17.20 3.81
CA ASP A 109 -15.59 17.68 3.61
C ASP A 109 -16.30 16.83 2.54
N SER A 110 -15.62 16.56 1.43
CA SER A 110 -16.19 15.77 0.33
C SER A 110 -15.93 14.28 0.44
N ASN A 111 -15.01 13.81 1.29
CA ASN A 111 -14.59 12.40 1.38
C ASN A 111 -14.03 11.84 0.06
N THR A 112 -13.48 12.71 -0.81
CA THR A 112 -12.91 12.33 -2.11
C THR A 112 -11.43 12.69 -2.19
N ALA A 113 -10.69 12.03 -3.06
CA ALA A 113 -9.31 12.41 -3.32
C ALA A 113 -9.24 13.81 -3.94
N ALA A 114 -8.32 14.64 -3.45
CA ALA A 114 -8.05 15.98 -3.93
C ALA A 114 -6.54 16.22 -4.02
N LYS A 115 -6.15 17.11 -4.94
CA LYS A 115 -4.76 17.50 -5.21
C LYS A 115 -4.73 18.80 -6.01
N CYS A 116 -3.54 19.32 -6.31
CA CYS A 116 -3.41 20.37 -7.33
C CYS A 116 -3.99 19.89 -8.67
N ASN A 117 -4.87 20.69 -9.26
CA ASN A 117 -5.43 20.50 -10.60
C ASN A 117 -4.92 21.56 -11.60
N PHE A 118 -3.76 22.15 -11.33
CA PHE A 118 -3.17 23.21 -12.15
C PHE A 118 -4.05 24.49 -12.25
N CYS A 119 -5.06 24.64 -11.39
CA CYS A 119 -6.12 25.64 -11.58
C CYS A 119 -6.73 25.56 -12.99
N ALA A 120 -7.05 24.36 -13.47
CA ALA A 120 -7.55 24.13 -14.82
C ALA A 120 -8.70 25.08 -15.22
N HIS A 121 -9.61 25.38 -14.30
CA HIS A 121 -10.72 26.31 -14.49
C HIS A 121 -10.29 27.76 -14.81
N ARG A 122 -9.09 28.18 -14.37
CA ARG A 122 -8.48 29.48 -14.72
C ARG A 122 -7.77 29.42 -16.07
N VAL A 123 -7.00 28.36 -16.29
CA VAL A 123 -6.21 28.19 -17.51
C VAL A 123 -7.12 28.08 -18.74
N GLU A 124 -8.27 27.43 -18.60
CA GLU A 124 -9.30 27.34 -19.66
C GLU A 124 -9.84 28.69 -20.13
N VAL A 125 -9.84 29.70 -19.27
CA VAL A 125 -10.27 31.07 -19.60
C VAL A 125 -9.09 32.02 -19.85
N GLY A 126 -7.88 31.47 -20.06
CA GLY A 126 -6.67 32.25 -20.37
C GLY A 126 -6.03 32.95 -19.17
N LEU A 127 -6.40 32.58 -17.94
CA LEU A 127 -5.79 33.12 -16.72
C LEU A 127 -4.70 32.18 -16.18
N GLU A 128 -3.66 32.76 -15.58
CA GLU A 128 -2.63 31.97 -14.90
C GLU A 128 -3.16 31.37 -13.58
N PRO A 129 -2.56 30.25 -13.10
CA PRO A 129 -2.90 29.67 -11.81
C PRO A 129 -2.75 30.66 -10.65
N ALA A 130 -3.63 30.59 -9.66
CA ALA A 130 -3.65 31.55 -8.53
C ALA A 130 -2.31 31.61 -7.77
N CYS A 131 -1.63 30.47 -7.63
CA CYS A 131 -0.32 30.40 -6.98
C CYS A 131 0.82 31.08 -7.75
N VAL A 132 0.67 31.29 -9.06
CA VAL A 132 1.63 32.01 -9.91
C VAL A 132 1.42 33.51 -9.74
N ILE A 133 0.18 33.97 -9.91
CA ILE A 133 -0.20 35.39 -9.83
C ILE A 133 0.16 36.01 -8.47
N VAL A 134 -0.03 35.28 -7.37
CA VAL A 134 0.22 35.80 -6.02
C VAL A 134 1.71 35.84 -5.64
N CYS A 135 2.60 35.21 -6.42
CA CYS A 135 3.99 35.07 -6.03
C CYS A 135 4.74 36.41 -6.21
N PRO A 136 5.14 37.10 -5.12
CA PRO A 136 5.73 38.44 -5.22
C PRO A 136 7.07 38.43 -5.98
N GLU A 137 7.85 37.38 -5.79
CA GLU A 137 9.17 37.19 -6.40
C GLU A 137 9.13 36.51 -7.77
N ARG A 138 7.93 36.14 -8.25
CA ARG A 138 7.74 35.33 -9.47
C ARG A 138 8.61 34.06 -9.48
N ALA A 139 8.72 33.42 -8.32
CA ALA A 139 9.46 32.17 -8.12
C ALA A 139 8.71 30.95 -8.69
N ILE A 140 7.40 31.06 -8.91
CA ILE A 140 6.56 29.99 -9.48
C ILE A 140 6.15 30.42 -10.88
N ILE A 141 6.59 29.67 -11.89
CA ILE A 141 6.26 29.91 -13.30
C ILE A 141 5.45 28.73 -13.82
N ALA A 142 4.35 29.01 -14.52
CA ALA A 142 3.53 27.99 -15.19
C ALA A 142 3.51 28.25 -16.69
N GLY A 143 3.37 27.20 -17.50
CA GLY A 143 3.23 27.35 -18.94
C GLY A 143 3.28 26.04 -19.69
N ASP A 144 3.24 26.13 -21.01
CA ASP A 144 3.38 24.99 -21.93
C ASP A 144 4.86 24.66 -22.15
N LEU A 145 5.28 23.46 -21.73
CA LEU A 145 6.63 22.92 -21.93
C LEU A 145 6.95 22.62 -23.40
N ASP A 146 5.92 22.47 -24.24
CA ASP A 146 6.09 22.14 -25.65
C ASP A 146 6.15 23.39 -26.56
N ASP A 147 5.79 24.58 -26.07
CA ASP A 147 5.97 25.85 -26.81
C ASP A 147 7.36 26.44 -26.50
N PRO A 148 8.31 26.47 -27.45
CA PRO A 148 9.66 27.02 -27.22
C PRO A 148 9.69 28.51 -26.86
N ARG A 149 8.59 29.24 -27.14
CA ARG A 149 8.46 30.67 -26.81
C ARG A 149 8.01 30.87 -25.36
N SER A 150 7.49 29.84 -24.70
CA SER A 150 7.05 29.93 -23.31
C SER A 150 8.23 30.19 -22.37
N GLU A 151 7.98 30.93 -21.29
CA GLU A 151 9.01 31.21 -20.28
C GLU A 151 9.52 29.90 -19.65
N ILE A 152 8.62 28.95 -19.40
CA ILE A 152 8.96 27.66 -18.79
C ILE A 152 9.89 26.83 -19.68
N ALA A 153 9.61 26.71 -20.99
CA ALA A 153 10.45 25.94 -21.91
C ALA A 153 11.85 26.56 -22.04
N ARG A 154 11.93 27.89 -22.07
CA ARG A 154 13.20 28.62 -22.06
C ARG A 154 14.01 28.41 -20.78
N LEU A 155 13.36 28.43 -19.62
CA LEU A 155 14.04 28.21 -18.33
C LEU A 155 14.58 26.79 -18.24
N VAL A 156 13.74 25.78 -18.55
CA VAL A 156 14.14 24.37 -18.56
C VAL A 156 15.29 24.11 -19.55
N GLY A 157 15.31 24.79 -20.69
CA GLY A 157 16.37 24.64 -21.70
C GLY A 157 17.67 25.39 -21.41
N ARG A 158 17.70 26.34 -20.46
CA ARG A 158 18.86 27.20 -20.18
C ARG A 158 19.48 26.99 -18.80
N GLU A 159 18.67 26.62 -17.81
CA GLU A 159 19.08 26.50 -16.42
C GLU A 159 19.31 25.03 -16.05
N ALA A 160 20.14 24.78 -15.03
CA ALA A 160 20.24 23.46 -14.43
C ALA A 160 18.97 23.20 -13.59
N VAL A 161 18.12 22.31 -14.07
CA VAL A 161 16.86 21.93 -13.41
C VAL A 161 16.93 20.53 -12.80
N GLU A 162 16.27 20.37 -11.66
CA GLU A 162 16.09 19.10 -10.98
C GLU A 162 14.61 18.70 -10.95
N VAL A 163 14.35 17.40 -10.77
CA VAL A 163 13.01 16.84 -10.55
C VAL A 163 13.01 15.96 -9.32
N ARG A 164 11.84 15.79 -8.70
CA ARG A 164 11.72 14.93 -7.51
C ARG A 164 11.64 13.45 -7.90
N LYS A 165 12.39 12.61 -7.19
CA LYS A 165 12.42 11.15 -7.32
C LYS A 165 12.50 10.66 -8.78
N PRO A 166 13.54 11.05 -9.56
CA PRO A 166 13.70 10.61 -10.94
C PRO A 166 13.75 9.07 -11.08
N GLU A 167 14.24 8.37 -10.06
CA GLU A 167 14.32 6.92 -9.97
C GLU A 167 12.96 6.20 -10.08
N GLN A 168 11.85 6.89 -9.76
CA GLN A 168 10.49 6.34 -9.86
C GLN A 168 9.93 6.34 -11.30
N GLY A 169 10.63 6.91 -12.28
CA GLY A 169 10.24 6.82 -13.69
C GLY A 169 8.96 7.56 -14.08
N THR A 170 8.34 8.33 -13.17
CA THR A 170 7.07 9.04 -13.42
C THR A 170 7.16 10.19 -14.42
N ARG A 171 8.39 10.66 -14.75
CA ARG A 171 8.66 11.82 -15.61
C ARG A 171 7.86 13.07 -15.16
N PRO A 172 8.22 13.68 -14.01
CA PRO A 172 7.57 14.88 -13.47
C PRO A 172 7.56 16.05 -14.45
N ASN A 173 6.49 16.85 -14.43
CA ASN A 173 6.39 18.11 -15.18
C ASN A 173 6.54 19.33 -14.27
N VAL A 174 7.18 19.15 -13.11
CA VAL A 174 7.55 20.23 -12.18
C VAL A 174 9.06 20.20 -12.01
N TYR A 175 9.69 21.30 -12.40
CA TYR A 175 11.14 21.47 -12.44
C TYR A 175 11.58 22.45 -11.36
N TYR A 176 12.71 22.16 -10.72
CA TYR A 176 13.24 22.90 -9.59
C TYR A 176 14.57 23.53 -10.00
N ILE A 177 14.73 24.85 -9.82
CA ILE A 177 16.01 25.55 -10.04
C ILE A 177 16.57 25.94 -8.67
N GLY A 178 17.81 25.51 -8.37
CA GLY A 178 18.51 25.88 -7.13
C GLY A 178 17.83 25.36 -5.86
N ALA A 179 17.07 24.27 -5.94
CA ALA A 179 16.51 23.62 -4.76
C ALA A 179 17.63 22.91 -3.99
N ASP A 180 17.57 22.96 -2.66
CA ASP A 180 18.51 22.21 -1.85
C ASP A 180 18.14 20.72 -1.88
N ALA A 181 19.12 19.86 -2.17
CA ALA A 181 18.92 18.41 -2.29
C ALA A 181 18.27 17.79 -1.04
N ALA A 182 18.56 18.34 0.13
CA ALA A 182 18.00 17.89 1.39
C ALA A 182 16.48 18.18 1.44
N SER A 183 16.02 19.26 0.81
CA SER A 183 14.57 19.55 0.73
C SER A 183 13.81 18.63 -0.23
N LEU A 184 14.47 18.14 -1.29
CA LEU A 184 13.86 17.28 -2.30
C LEU A 184 13.84 15.80 -1.90
N THR A 185 14.80 15.37 -1.06
CA THR A 185 14.99 14.00 -0.59
C THR A 185 14.58 13.86 0.88
N PRO A 186 13.37 13.38 1.19
CA PRO A 186 12.84 13.34 2.56
C PRO A 186 13.68 12.51 3.53
N THR A 187 14.33 11.45 3.03
CA THR A 187 15.16 10.52 3.81
C THR A 187 16.55 11.09 4.15
N ALA A 188 16.96 12.19 3.53
CA ALA A 188 18.30 12.77 3.73
C ALA A 188 18.40 13.69 4.97
N ILE A 189 17.27 14.07 5.57
CA ILE A 189 17.22 15.02 6.70
C ILE A 189 16.56 14.36 7.92
N ALA A 190 17.15 14.60 9.10
CA ALA A 190 16.46 14.34 10.36
C ALA A 190 15.27 15.30 10.55
N ARG A 191 14.10 14.78 10.94
CA ARG A 191 13.07 15.64 11.53
C ARG A 191 13.48 15.85 12.98
N GLY A 192 13.83 17.08 13.35
CA GLY A 192 14.27 17.34 14.71
C GLY A 192 13.12 17.30 15.70
N GLN A 193 13.48 17.42 16.98
CA GLN A 193 12.52 17.32 18.07
C GLN A 193 11.60 18.54 18.05
N ALA A 194 10.38 18.36 17.54
CA ALA A 194 9.35 19.38 17.58
C ALA A 194 9.04 19.75 19.05
N TYR A 195 9.08 21.04 19.36
CA TYR A 195 8.69 21.57 20.66
C TYR A 195 7.25 21.16 21.01
N LEU A 196 6.97 20.97 22.31
CA LEU A 196 5.71 20.44 22.87
C LEU A 196 4.43 21.08 22.26
N TRP A 197 4.50 22.33 21.83
CA TRP A 197 3.38 23.12 21.32
C TRP A 197 3.37 23.32 19.79
N SER A 198 4.42 22.89 19.09
CA SER A 198 4.55 22.98 17.63
C SER A 198 4.40 21.62 16.94
N GLN A 199 4.01 20.58 17.68
CA GLN A 199 3.81 19.25 17.12
C GLN A 199 2.57 19.25 16.21
N PRO A 200 2.70 18.87 14.92
CA PRO A 200 1.56 18.43 14.15
C PRO A 200 0.92 17.26 14.88
N LYS A 201 -0.41 17.31 15.03
CA LYS A 201 -1.20 16.25 15.67
C LYS A 201 -0.95 14.95 14.89
N SER A 202 -0.17 14.01 15.44
CA SER A 202 -0.01 12.69 14.85
C SER A 202 -1.35 11.97 14.85
N ASP A 203 -1.67 11.28 13.74
CA ASP A 203 -2.96 10.66 13.47
C ASP A 203 -3.56 9.94 14.69
N GLY A 204 -4.86 10.20 14.90
CA GLY A 204 -5.63 9.65 16.01
C GLY A 204 -5.84 8.15 15.93
N ASP A 205 -4.93 7.40 16.54
CA ASP A 205 -5.36 6.51 17.63
C ASP A 205 -5.68 7.42 18.83
N SER A 206 -6.96 7.77 18.99
CA SER A 206 -7.47 8.42 20.18
C SER A 206 -7.03 7.64 21.42
N HIS A 207 -6.26 8.29 22.31
CA HIS A 207 -5.74 7.85 23.62
C HIS A 207 -4.27 7.43 23.75
N ALA A 208 -3.46 7.40 22.69
CA ALA A 208 -2.02 7.32 22.89
C ALA A 208 -1.45 8.75 22.97
N ARG A 209 -1.16 9.22 24.19
CA ARG A 209 0.01 10.10 24.37
C ARG A 209 1.16 9.33 23.72
N ALA A 210 1.55 9.70 22.50
CA ALA A 210 2.86 9.30 22.02
C ALA A 210 3.81 9.80 23.11
N PRO A 211 4.51 8.92 23.84
CA PRO A 211 5.59 9.38 24.67
C PRO A 211 6.53 10.16 23.74
N ALA A 212 7.33 11.03 24.31
CA ALA A 212 8.57 11.47 23.68
C ALA A 212 9.51 10.26 23.47
N SER A 213 9.08 9.25 22.71
CA SER A 213 9.90 8.14 22.28
C SER A 213 10.65 8.63 21.07
N GLY A 214 11.92 8.96 21.29
CA GLY A 214 12.84 9.47 20.29
C GLY A 214 12.78 8.69 18.99
N TRP A 215 12.00 9.19 18.05
CA TRP A 215 12.32 9.00 16.65
C TRP A 215 13.42 10.01 16.31
N THR A 216 14.62 9.71 16.80
CA THR A 216 15.81 9.87 15.98
C THR A 216 15.84 8.66 15.05
N PRO A 217 16.30 8.78 13.80
CA PRO A 217 16.73 7.61 13.03
C PRO A 217 17.98 7.03 13.72
N SER A 218 17.79 6.35 14.85
CA SER A 218 18.85 5.72 15.65
C SER A 218 18.54 4.24 15.81
N GLY A 219 18.22 3.60 14.68
CA GLY A 219 17.82 2.20 14.62
C GLY A 219 17.91 1.65 13.19
N GLY A 220 19.08 1.76 12.57
CA GLY A 220 19.46 0.85 11.49
C GLY A 220 19.43 1.36 10.06
N VAL A 221 19.64 2.65 9.80
CA VAL A 221 20.45 3.15 8.68
C VAL A 221 21.07 4.45 9.18
N ASP A 222 22.38 4.48 9.44
CA ASP A 222 23.12 5.72 9.63
C ASP A 222 23.11 6.49 8.29
N VAL A 223 22.00 7.16 7.99
CA VAL A 223 22.01 8.19 6.96
C VAL A 223 22.83 9.32 7.59
N PRO A 224 23.99 9.69 7.04
CA PRO A 224 24.76 10.80 7.59
C PRO A 224 23.81 11.99 7.60
N ALA A 225 23.41 12.44 8.79
CA ALA A 225 22.61 13.65 8.94
C ALA A 225 23.43 14.74 8.27
N THR A 226 23.06 15.09 7.04
CA THR A 226 23.81 16.07 6.25
C THR A 226 23.41 17.46 6.74
N PHE A 227 23.77 17.72 8.00
CA PHE A 227 23.75 19.04 8.65
C PHE A 227 22.45 19.82 8.52
N GLY A 228 21.29 19.19 8.39
CA GLY A 228 20.02 19.90 8.26
C GLY A 228 18.85 19.27 9.01
N GLU A 229 17.84 20.10 9.26
CA GLU A 229 16.61 19.77 9.99
C GLU A 229 15.38 20.32 9.26
N VAL A 230 14.31 19.53 9.19
CA VAL A 230 13.01 20.02 8.69
C VAL A 230 12.34 20.82 9.81
N THR A 231 12.27 22.14 9.66
CA THR A 231 11.69 23.04 10.68
C THR A 231 10.21 23.32 10.47
N TYR A 232 9.72 23.18 9.23
CA TYR A 232 8.30 23.24 8.92
C TYR A 232 7.97 22.31 7.74
N ASP A 233 6.92 21.52 7.92
CA ASP A 233 6.32 20.71 6.86
C ASP A 233 4.85 20.49 7.15
N VAL A 234 4.10 20.04 6.15
CA VAL A 234 2.69 19.67 6.33
C VAL A 234 2.56 18.20 6.71
N HIS A 235 1.56 17.90 7.53
CA HIS A 235 1.27 16.53 7.95
C HIS A 235 0.59 15.76 6.82
N HIS A 236 1.07 14.55 6.55
CA HIS A 236 0.49 13.63 5.56
C HIS A 236 0.00 12.38 6.31
N PRO A 237 -1.33 12.14 6.40
CA PRO A 237 -1.87 11.02 7.16
C PRO A 237 -1.60 9.70 6.45
N VAL A 238 -1.38 8.62 7.23
CA VAL A 238 -1.20 7.27 6.69
C VAL A 238 -2.56 6.69 6.25
N PRO A 239 -2.81 6.45 4.94
CA PRO A 239 -4.16 6.13 4.49
C PRO A 239 -4.61 4.70 4.78
N TRP A 240 -3.69 3.73 4.80
CA TRP A 240 -4.01 2.32 4.97
C TRP A 240 -3.50 1.80 6.32
N GLY A 241 -4.44 1.41 7.18
CA GLY A 241 -4.16 0.90 8.53
C GLY A 241 -4.59 -0.56 8.71
N TRP A 242 -5.06 -0.90 9.92
CA TRP A 242 -5.43 -2.27 10.31
C TRP A 242 -6.49 -2.93 9.42
N ARG A 243 -7.40 -2.14 8.81
CA ARG A 243 -8.44 -2.65 7.90
C ARG A 243 -7.84 -3.36 6.69
N VAL A 244 -6.74 -2.83 6.16
CA VAL A 244 -6.04 -3.41 5.01
C VAL A 244 -5.41 -4.75 5.37
N ALA A 245 -4.70 -4.79 6.50
CA ALA A 245 -4.15 -6.04 7.02
C ALA A 245 -5.24 -7.09 7.29
N LEU A 246 -6.40 -6.67 7.82
CA LEU A 246 -7.50 -7.56 8.11
C LEU A 246 -8.08 -8.16 6.82
N TYR A 247 -8.32 -7.37 5.77
CA TYR A 247 -8.85 -7.95 4.54
C TYR A 247 -7.80 -8.78 3.78
N LEU A 248 -6.49 -8.51 3.92
CA LEU A 248 -5.44 -9.37 3.38
C LEU A 248 -5.52 -10.76 4.03
N TRP A 249 -5.68 -10.78 5.35
CA TRP A 249 -5.81 -12.00 6.14
C TRP A 249 -7.11 -12.77 5.84
N THR A 250 -8.28 -12.11 5.84
CA THR A 250 -9.56 -12.78 5.53
C THR A 250 -9.62 -13.27 4.09
N LYS A 251 -9.06 -12.51 3.14
CA LYS A 251 -8.92 -12.94 1.74
C LYS A 251 -7.98 -14.14 1.62
N GLY A 252 -6.87 -14.14 2.35
CA GLY A 252 -5.94 -15.26 2.42
C GLY A 252 -6.64 -16.54 2.90
N ILE A 253 -7.43 -16.44 3.99
CA ILE A 253 -8.25 -17.54 4.49
C ILE A 253 -9.24 -18.02 3.41
N ALA A 254 -9.97 -17.11 2.77
CA ALA A 254 -10.95 -17.45 1.74
C ALA A 254 -10.31 -18.19 0.56
N ALA A 255 -9.22 -17.63 0.01
CA ALA A 255 -8.50 -18.19 -1.11
C ALA A 255 -7.86 -19.54 -0.76
N GLY A 256 -7.20 -19.63 0.39
CA GLY A 256 -6.58 -20.85 0.89
C GLY A 256 -7.58 -21.98 1.16
N ALA A 257 -8.75 -21.64 1.72
CA ALA A 257 -9.80 -22.59 2.04
C ALA A 257 -10.38 -23.27 0.79
N LEU A 258 -10.31 -22.65 -0.39
CA LEU A 258 -10.63 -23.29 -1.67
C LEU A 258 -9.40 -23.94 -2.32
N LEU A 259 -8.24 -23.26 -2.27
CA LEU A 259 -7.01 -23.71 -2.93
C LEU A 259 -6.53 -25.08 -2.40
N VAL A 260 -6.48 -25.26 -1.09
CA VAL A 260 -5.97 -26.50 -0.47
C VAL A 260 -6.82 -27.73 -0.87
N PRO A 261 -8.16 -27.72 -0.76
CA PRO A 261 -9.00 -28.81 -1.26
C PRO A 261 -8.83 -29.06 -2.76
N CYS A 262 -8.79 -27.99 -3.57
CA CYS A 262 -8.59 -28.13 -5.01
C CYS A 262 -7.26 -28.84 -5.33
N LEU A 263 -6.17 -28.51 -4.64
CA LEU A 263 -4.89 -29.19 -4.83
C LEU A 263 -4.93 -30.65 -4.34
N LEU A 264 -5.48 -30.91 -3.15
CA LEU A 264 -5.55 -32.27 -2.58
C LEU A 264 -6.41 -33.21 -3.44
N VAL A 265 -7.58 -32.74 -3.90
CA VAL A 265 -8.49 -33.51 -4.75
C VAL A 265 -7.96 -33.62 -6.17
N GLY A 266 -7.40 -32.53 -6.74
CA GLY A 266 -6.86 -32.50 -8.09
C GLY A 266 -5.64 -33.40 -8.27
N LEU A 267 -4.79 -33.52 -7.25
CA LEU A 267 -3.65 -34.44 -7.21
C LEU A 267 -4.04 -35.88 -6.83
N GLY A 268 -5.31 -36.13 -6.48
CA GLY A 268 -5.78 -37.45 -6.07
C GLY A 268 -5.22 -37.93 -4.72
N LEU A 269 -4.74 -37.01 -3.87
CA LEU A 269 -4.16 -37.31 -2.56
C LEU A 269 -5.21 -37.71 -1.51
N THR A 270 -6.48 -37.39 -1.76
CA THR A 270 -7.61 -37.83 -0.95
C THR A 270 -8.86 -38.00 -1.79
N GLN A 271 -9.72 -38.94 -1.38
CA GLN A 271 -11.09 -39.08 -1.88
C GLN A 271 -12.13 -38.69 -0.83
N ASP A 272 -11.68 -38.34 0.38
CA ASP A 272 -12.56 -37.93 1.47
C ASP A 272 -13.06 -36.50 1.25
N LEU A 273 -14.30 -36.41 0.80
CA LEU A 273 -15.01 -35.15 0.56
C LEU A 273 -15.90 -34.74 1.74
N SER A 274 -15.91 -35.49 2.85
CA SER A 274 -16.80 -35.23 4.00
C SER A 274 -16.60 -33.82 4.57
N LEU A 275 -15.35 -33.40 4.70
CA LEU A 275 -14.98 -32.05 5.11
C LEU A 275 -14.70 -31.13 3.92
N LEU A 276 -13.89 -31.62 2.97
CA LEU A 276 -13.39 -30.81 1.85
C LEU A 276 -14.47 -30.42 0.83
N GLY A 277 -15.58 -31.17 0.77
CA GLY A 277 -16.70 -30.88 -0.11
C GLY A 277 -17.61 -29.77 0.40
N ILE A 278 -17.83 -29.69 1.71
CA ILE A 278 -18.86 -28.81 2.29
C ILE A 278 -18.23 -27.69 3.13
N TRP A 279 -17.40 -28.04 4.12
CA TRP A 279 -16.85 -27.05 5.06
C TRP A 279 -15.86 -26.11 4.39
N ALA A 280 -15.00 -26.63 3.53
CA ALA A 280 -13.98 -25.83 2.86
C ALA A 280 -14.56 -24.71 1.97
N PRO A 281 -15.48 -24.98 1.02
CA PRO A 281 -16.10 -23.90 0.25
C PRO A 281 -17.02 -23.01 1.09
N LEU A 282 -17.63 -23.51 2.17
CA LEU A 282 -18.44 -22.70 3.07
C LEU A 282 -17.59 -21.66 3.82
N VAL A 283 -16.44 -22.08 4.35
CA VAL A 283 -15.43 -21.16 4.92
C VAL A 283 -14.98 -20.16 3.86
N ALA A 284 -14.68 -20.62 2.65
CA ALA A 284 -14.27 -19.74 1.56
C ALA A 284 -15.33 -18.67 1.24
N LEU A 285 -16.61 -19.03 1.16
CA LEU A 285 -17.72 -18.11 0.92
C LEU A 285 -17.91 -17.10 2.05
N VAL A 286 -17.87 -17.56 3.32
CA VAL A 286 -18.03 -16.70 4.49
C VAL A 286 -16.91 -15.66 4.55
N PHE A 287 -15.65 -16.09 4.44
CA PHE A 287 -14.52 -15.17 4.48
C PHE A 287 -14.43 -14.27 3.25
N ASN A 288 -14.90 -14.72 2.08
CA ASN A 288 -15.02 -13.86 0.90
C ASN A 288 -16.09 -12.77 1.13
N ALA A 289 -17.22 -13.10 1.74
CA ALA A 289 -18.25 -12.12 2.11
C ALA A 289 -17.75 -11.11 3.17
N VAL A 290 -17.03 -11.59 4.20
CA VAL A 290 -16.38 -10.71 5.18
C VAL A 290 -15.37 -9.78 4.50
N THR A 291 -14.55 -10.31 3.60
CA THR A 291 -13.58 -9.52 2.82
C THR A 291 -14.28 -8.44 1.98
N ALA A 292 -15.37 -8.78 1.28
CA ALA A 292 -16.15 -7.83 0.50
C ALA A 292 -16.75 -6.73 1.39
N ALA A 293 -17.29 -7.08 2.55
CA ALA A 293 -17.83 -6.12 3.50
C ALA A 293 -16.74 -5.15 4.04
N LEU A 294 -15.56 -5.67 4.37
CA LEU A 294 -14.41 -4.86 4.81
C LEU A 294 -13.92 -3.91 3.70
N LEU A 295 -13.86 -4.39 2.45
CA LEU A 295 -13.46 -3.56 1.31
C LEU A 295 -14.43 -2.39 1.09
N VAL A 296 -15.74 -2.64 1.16
CA VAL A 296 -16.75 -1.58 1.04
C VAL A 296 -16.69 -0.62 2.24
N ALA A 297 -16.50 -1.14 3.46
CA ALA A 297 -16.43 -0.34 4.68
C ALA A 297 -15.15 0.53 4.78
N ASP A 298 -14.08 0.21 4.06
CA ASP A 298 -12.87 1.04 4.02
C ASP A 298 -12.99 2.26 3.11
N LEU A 299 -13.92 2.23 2.14
CA LEU A 299 -14.20 3.34 1.25
C LEU A 299 -14.71 4.55 2.04
N LYS A 300 -14.24 5.74 1.67
CA LYS A 300 -14.77 7.00 2.22
C LYS A 300 -16.12 7.38 1.61
N ARG A 301 -16.49 6.76 0.48
CA ARG A 301 -17.78 6.88 -0.20
C ARG A 301 -18.37 5.49 -0.48
N PRO A 302 -18.78 4.73 0.55
CA PRO A 302 -19.27 3.36 0.40
C PRO A 302 -20.52 3.27 -0.48
N GLU A 303 -21.34 4.32 -0.52
CA GLU A 303 -22.52 4.41 -1.38
C GLU A 303 -22.20 4.36 -2.87
N ARG A 304 -20.95 4.66 -3.25
CA ARG A 304 -20.46 4.66 -4.64
C ARG A 304 -19.71 3.38 -5.04
N PHE A 305 -19.71 2.34 -4.20
CA PHE A 305 -18.94 1.11 -4.47
C PHE A 305 -19.27 0.48 -5.83
N TYR A 306 -20.53 0.57 -6.28
CA TYR A 306 -21.00 -0.02 -7.53
C TYR A 306 -20.30 0.58 -8.77
N TYR A 307 -19.69 1.76 -8.67
CA TYR A 307 -18.87 2.34 -9.74
C TYR A 307 -17.67 1.48 -10.11
N ILE A 308 -17.18 0.62 -9.20
CA ILE A 308 -16.12 -0.36 -9.52
C ILE A 308 -16.60 -1.33 -10.61
N LEU A 309 -17.90 -1.67 -10.60
CA LEU A 309 -18.51 -2.62 -11.53
C LEU A 309 -19.02 -1.91 -12.79
N THR A 310 -19.69 -0.76 -12.65
CA THR A 310 -20.35 -0.07 -13.78
C THR A 310 -19.42 0.86 -14.56
N CYS A 311 -18.41 1.44 -13.89
CA CYS A 311 -17.51 2.46 -14.46
C CYS A 311 -16.03 2.09 -14.23
N GLY A 312 -15.76 0.79 -14.04
CA GLY A 312 -14.45 0.27 -13.68
C GLY A 312 -13.40 0.48 -14.77
N LYS A 313 -12.25 1.06 -14.40
CA LYS A 313 -11.06 1.14 -15.24
C LYS A 313 -10.26 -0.14 -15.14
N TRP A 314 -10.19 -0.90 -16.23
CA TRP A 314 -9.53 -2.21 -16.29
C TRP A 314 -8.02 -2.19 -16.05
N ASP A 315 -7.35 -1.04 -16.11
CA ASP A 315 -5.94 -0.93 -15.73
C ASP A 315 -5.72 -1.04 -14.22
N SER A 316 -6.74 -0.75 -13.40
CA SER A 316 -6.65 -0.80 -11.95
C SER A 316 -6.77 -2.25 -11.46
N TRP A 317 -5.78 -2.71 -10.69
CA TRP A 317 -5.83 -4.02 -10.05
C TRP A 317 -6.92 -4.12 -8.96
N LEU A 318 -7.47 -2.98 -8.50
CA LEU A 318 -8.62 -2.98 -7.61
C LEU A 318 -9.89 -3.45 -8.34
N VAL A 319 -10.08 -3.03 -9.60
CA VAL A 319 -11.19 -3.49 -10.45
C VAL A 319 -11.00 -4.96 -10.82
N ARG A 320 -9.81 -5.34 -11.30
CA ARG A 320 -9.50 -6.75 -11.62
C ARG A 320 -9.68 -7.65 -10.40
N GLY A 321 -9.22 -7.20 -9.23
CA GLY A 321 -9.38 -7.88 -7.96
C GLY A 321 -10.84 -8.12 -7.59
N ALA A 322 -11.72 -7.14 -7.80
CA ALA A 322 -13.16 -7.31 -7.55
C ALA A 322 -13.76 -8.44 -8.39
N TYR A 323 -13.44 -8.51 -9.69
CA TYR A 323 -13.87 -9.59 -10.56
C TYR A 323 -13.26 -10.95 -10.18
N VAL A 324 -11.99 -10.98 -9.76
CA VAL A 324 -11.34 -12.20 -9.26
C VAL A 324 -12.03 -12.72 -7.99
N LEU A 325 -12.39 -11.85 -7.05
CA LEU A 325 -13.12 -12.25 -5.83
C LEU A 325 -14.55 -12.73 -6.14
N MET A 326 -15.22 -12.15 -7.13
CA MET A 326 -16.52 -12.63 -7.61
C MET A 326 -16.40 -14.01 -8.24
N ALA A 327 -15.42 -14.21 -9.12
CA ALA A 327 -15.13 -15.51 -9.73
C ALA A 327 -14.79 -16.57 -8.68
N HIS A 328 -14.01 -16.20 -7.66
CA HIS A 328 -13.71 -17.06 -6.52
C HIS A 328 -14.97 -17.45 -5.74
N GLY A 329 -15.84 -16.49 -5.42
CA GLY A 329 -17.11 -16.77 -4.75
C GLY A 329 -18.00 -17.70 -5.58
N ALA A 330 -18.10 -17.47 -6.90
CA ALA A 330 -18.85 -18.34 -7.80
C ALA A 330 -18.27 -19.77 -7.87
N ALA A 331 -16.95 -19.90 -7.94
CA ALA A 331 -16.26 -21.19 -7.93
C ALA A 331 -16.47 -21.95 -6.61
N SER A 332 -16.38 -21.27 -5.46
CA SER A 332 -16.68 -21.87 -4.15
C SER A 332 -18.14 -22.30 -4.04
N ALA A 333 -19.08 -21.49 -4.52
CA ALA A 333 -20.50 -21.86 -4.53
C ALA A 333 -20.79 -23.08 -5.43
N LEU A 334 -20.20 -23.11 -6.63
CA LEU A 334 -20.33 -24.24 -7.54
C LEU A 334 -19.74 -25.52 -6.93
N TRP A 335 -18.56 -25.43 -6.30
CA TRP A 335 -17.96 -26.55 -5.58
C TRP A 335 -18.89 -27.09 -4.49
N LEU A 336 -19.44 -26.20 -3.66
CA LEU A 336 -20.37 -26.57 -2.59
C LEU A 336 -21.64 -27.27 -3.14
N ILE A 337 -22.22 -26.74 -4.22
CA ILE A 337 -23.42 -27.31 -4.85
C ILE A 337 -23.13 -28.71 -5.41
N LEU A 338 -22.02 -28.88 -6.14
CA LEU A 338 -21.62 -30.17 -6.70
C LEU A 338 -21.30 -31.21 -5.62
N ALA A 339 -20.66 -30.79 -4.53
CA ALA A 339 -20.43 -31.66 -3.37
C ALA A 339 -21.72 -32.10 -2.72
N TRP A 340 -22.68 -31.18 -2.54
CA TRP A 340 -23.99 -31.49 -1.97
C TRP A 340 -24.81 -32.45 -2.87
N MET A 341 -24.66 -32.35 -4.19
CA MET A 341 -25.28 -33.27 -5.16
C MET A 341 -24.56 -34.63 -5.28
N GLY A 342 -23.47 -34.86 -4.53
CA GLY A 342 -22.69 -36.10 -4.60
C GLY A 342 -21.89 -36.27 -5.91
N GLN A 343 -21.64 -35.19 -6.66
CA GLN A 343 -20.99 -35.22 -7.97
C GLN A 343 -19.45 -35.23 -7.87
N GLY A 344 -18.88 -36.23 -7.17
CA GLY A 344 -17.44 -36.31 -6.88
C GLY A 344 -16.53 -36.30 -8.12
N ASN A 345 -16.97 -36.86 -9.25
CA ASN A 345 -16.21 -36.84 -10.49
C ASN A 345 -16.08 -35.42 -11.07
N PHE A 346 -17.15 -34.63 -11.02
CA PHE A 346 -17.13 -33.24 -11.49
C PHE A 346 -16.27 -32.35 -10.58
N LEU A 347 -16.22 -32.62 -9.28
CA LEU A 347 -15.33 -31.90 -8.36
C LEU A 347 -13.85 -32.09 -8.71
N ARG A 348 -13.44 -33.30 -9.11
CA ARG A 348 -12.06 -33.55 -9.56
C ARG A 348 -11.70 -32.75 -10.80
N TRP A 349 -12.65 -32.59 -11.72
CA TRP A 349 -12.45 -31.74 -12.90
C TRP A 349 -12.41 -30.25 -12.52
N LEU A 350 -13.32 -29.82 -11.64
CA LEU A 350 -13.39 -28.44 -11.15
C LEU A 350 -12.19 -28.04 -10.28
N ALA A 351 -11.45 -29.00 -9.74
CA ALA A 351 -10.27 -28.79 -8.90
C ALA A 351 -9.21 -27.92 -9.57
N TRP A 352 -8.91 -28.17 -10.85
CA TRP A 352 -7.86 -27.41 -11.55
C TRP A 352 -8.28 -25.97 -11.87
N PRO A 353 -9.46 -25.70 -12.49
CA PRO A 353 -9.96 -24.34 -12.63
C PRO A 353 -10.15 -23.62 -11.29
N GLY A 354 -10.66 -24.33 -10.28
CA GLY A 354 -10.83 -23.81 -8.92
C GLY A 354 -9.52 -23.38 -8.28
N ALA A 355 -8.46 -24.19 -8.41
CA ALA A 355 -7.12 -23.85 -7.93
C ALA A 355 -6.58 -22.60 -8.61
N LEU A 356 -6.73 -22.46 -9.93
CA LEU A 356 -6.29 -21.26 -10.67
C LEU A 356 -7.02 -19.99 -10.20
N ILE A 357 -8.34 -20.08 -10.01
CA ILE A 357 -9.14 -18.96 -9.49
C ILE A 357 -8.72 -18.60 -8.05
N ALA A 358 -8.48 -19.61 -7.20
CA ALA A 358 -8.03 -19.42 -5.83
C ALA A 358 -6.61 -18.82 -5.75
N LEU A 359 -5.69 -19.24 -6.63
CA LEU A 359 -4.38 -18.60 -6.79
C LEU A 359 -4.52 -17.13 -7.22
N GLY A 360 -5.43 -16.85 -8.16
CA GLY A 360 -5.78 -15.48 -8.55
C GLY A 360 -6.28 -14.66 -7.35
N ALA A 361 -7.21 -15.19 -6.56
CA ALA A 361 -7.76 -14.54 -5.37
C ALA A 361 -6.69 -14.30 -4.29
N ALA A 362 -5.78 -15.25 -4.09
CA ALA A 362 -4.64 -15.09 -3.19
C ALA A 362 -3.68 -13.99 -3.68
N GLY A 363 -3.27 -14.06 -4.95
CA GLY A 363 -2.15 -13.29 -5.49
C GLY A 363 -2.46 -11.92 -6.08
N TYR A 364 -3.70 -11.61 -6.49
CA TYR A 364 -3.99 -10.36 -7.23
C TYR A 364 -3.56 -9.09 -6.45
N THR A 365 -3.59 -9.15 -5.12
CA THR A 365 -3.24 -8.01 -4.27
C THR A 365 -1.76 -7.66 -4.35
N ALA A 366 -0.87 -8.59 -4.70
CA ALA A 366 0.54 -8.27 -4.94
C ALA A 366 0.67 -7.26 -6.09
N PHE A 367 -0.15 -7.40 -7.13
CA PHE A 367 -0.14 -6.46 -8.25
C PHE A 367 -0.82 -5.12 -7.92
N LEU A 368 -1.83 -5.11 -7.03
CA LEU A 368 -2.41 -3.87 -6.49
C LEU A 368 -1.36 -3.07 -5.71
N PHE A 369 -0.60 -3.75 -4.86
CA PHE A 369 0.50 -3.18 -4.09
C PHE A 369 1.66 -2.76 -5.02
N GLY A 370 1.94 -3.52 -6.08
CA GLY A 370 2.90 -3.12 -7.12
C GLY A 370 2.53 -1.83 -7.87
N GLN A 371 1.24 -1.50 -8.01
CA GLN A 371 0.81 -0.21 -8.57
C GLN A 371 1.03 0.99 -7.62
N ALA A 372 1.33 0.74 -6.34
CA ALA A 372 1.66 1.78 -5.38
C ALA A 372 3.12 2.24 -5.54
N GLU A 373 3.42 2.92 -6.65
CA GLU A 373 4.76 3.45 -6.95
C GLU A 373 5.33 4.43 -5.92
N GLY A 374 4.53 4.92 -4.97
CA GLY A 374 5.06 5.68 -3.84
C GLY A 374 5.62 4.82 -2.71
N ARG A 375 5.55 3.49 -2.78
CA ARG A 375 5.82 2.60 -1.65
C ARG A 375 6.72 1.44 -2.07
N ASP A 376 8.02 1.69 -2.13
CA ASP A 376 9.03 0.77 -2.68
C ASP A 376 9.00 -0.64 -2.06
N LEU A 377 8.77 -0.76 -0.74
CA LEU A 377 8.65 -2.06 -0.06
C LEU A 377 7.62 -2.98 -0.74
N TRP A 378 6.52 -2.40 -1.21
CA TRP A 378 5.40 -3.12 -1.80
C TRP A 378 5.61 -3.50 -3.27
N GLN A 379 6.67 -2.99 -3.89
CA GLN A 379 7.07 -3.33 -5.26
C GLN A 379 7.99 -4.57 -5.31
N SER A 380 8.27 -5.19 -4.16
CA SER A 380 9.12 -6.37 -4.09
C SER A 380 8.59 -7.50 -5.00
N PRO A 381 9.43 -8.07 -5.89
CA PRO A 381 9.01 -9.13 -6.81
C PRO A 381 8.68 -10.45 -6.09
N VAL A 382 9.14 -10.62 -4.85
CA VAL A 382 8.82 -11.80 -4.04
C VAL A 382 7.47 -11.72 -3.34
N PHE A 383 6.83 -10.55 -3.33
CA PHE A 383 5.59 -10.32 -2.57
C PHE A 383 4.42 -11.21 -3.05
N LEU A 384 4.35 -11.50 -4.36
CA LEU A 384 3.37 -12.46 -4.89
C LEU A 384 3.53 -13.84 -4.22
N TRP A 385 4.76 -14.33 -4.10
CA TRP A 385 5.05 -15.63 -3.53
C TRP A 385 4.75 -15.69 -2.04
N HIS A 386 4.97 -14.59 -1.30
CA HIS A 386 4.51 -14.48 0.08
C HIS A 386 3.00 -14.63 0.19
N LEU A 387 2.21 -13.88 -0.59
CA LEU A 387 0.75 -13.97 -0.52
C LEU A 387 0.22 -15.36 -0.88
N LEU A 388 0.83 -16.05 -1.85
CA LEU A 388 0.44 -17.41 -2.21
C LEU A 388 0.77 -18.41 -1.09
N ALA A 389 1.96 -18.33 -0.49
CA ALA A 389 2.34 -19.19 0.63
C ALA A 389 1.45 -18.93 1.85
N GLN A 390 1.17 -17.66 2.15
CA GLN A 390 0.31 -17.23 3.25
C GLN A 390 -1.15 -17.63 3.05
N ALA A 391 -1.66 -17.67 1.82
CA ALA A 391 -2.98 -18.20 1.53
C ALA A 391 -3.05 -19.70 1.88
N VAL A 392 -2.04 -20.50 1.51
CA VAL A 392 -1.98 -21.92 1.88
C VAL A 392 -1.88 -22.09 3.41
N LEU A 393 -1.09 -21.26 4.10
CA LEU A 393 -0.98 -21.27 5.55
C LEU A 393 -2.30 -20.94 6.25
N THR A 394 -2.94 -19.84 5.87
CA THR A 394 -4.20 -19.38 6.48
C THR A 394 -5.35 -20.33 6.16
N GLY A 395 -5.50 -20.75 4.91
CA GLY A 395 -6.51 -21.74 4.52
C GLY A 395 -6.28 -23.11 5.15
N GLY A 396 -5.06 -23.62 5.08
CA GLY A 396 -4.68 -24.90 5.71
C GLY A 396 -4.88 -24.88 7.22
N GLY A 397 -4.53 -23.79 7.89
CA GLY A 397 -4.76 -23.59 9.33
C GLY A 397 -6.25 -23.64 9.69
N VAL A 398 -7.11 -22.89 8.97
CA VAL A 398 -8.56 -22.91 9.24
C VAL A 398 -9.19 -24.28 8.92
N LEU A 399 -8.74 -24.97 7.88
CA LEU A 399 -9.21 -26.31 7.55
C LEU A 399 -8.79 -27.34 8.61
N LEU A 400 -7.58 -27.21 9.17
CA LEU A 400 -7.09 -28.07 10.24
C LEU A 400 -7.89 -27.87 11.54
N LEU A 401 -8.25 -26.62 11.86
CA LEU A 401 -9.18 -26.30 12.96
C LEU A 401 -10.58 -26.86 12.71
N SER A 402 -11.08 -26.74 11.47
CA SER A 402 -12.37 -27.30 11.09
C SER A 402 -12.36 -28.83 11.19
N ALA A 403 -11.25 -29.48 10.82
CA ALA A 403 -11.06 -30.92 10.93
C ALA A 403 -11.06 -31.40 12.37
N ALA A 404 -10.45 -30.65 13.29
CA ALA A 404 -10.51 -30.93 14.72
C ALA A 404 -11.96 -30.79 15.26
N ALA A 405 -12.71 -29.78 14.81
CA ALA A 405 -14.07 -29.51 15.28
C ALA A 405 -15.09 -30.58 14.85
N VAL A 406 -14.92 -31.18 13.67
CA VAL A 406 -15.83 -32.24 13.16
C VAL A 406 -15.30 -33.65 13.37
N SER A 407 -14.18 -33.81 14.11
CA SER A 407 -13.50 -35.09 14.33
C SER A 407 -13.23 -35.84 13.02
N ALA A 408 -12.65 -35.13 12.04
CA ALA A 408 -12.30 -35.70 10.74
C ALA A 408 -11.28 -36.84 10.85
N GLY A 409 -11.23 -37.72 9.85
CA GLY A 409 -10.34 -38.88 9.84
C GLY A 409 -8.86 -38.51 9.97
N GLU A 410 -8.10 -39.35 10.69
CA GLU A 410 -6.68 -39.13 10.98
C GLU A 410 -5.83 -38.93 9.71
N HIS A 411 -6.17 -39.62 8.62
CA HIS A 411 -5.49 -39.46 7.34
C HIS A 411 -5.61 -38.03 6.78
N LEU A 412 -6.81 -37.44 6.83
CA LEU A 412 -7.03 -36.06 6.34
C LEU A 412 -6.30 -35.04 7.23
N VAL A 413 -6.31 -35.25 8.55
CA VAL A 413 -5.57 -34.41 9.51
C VAL A 413 -4.06 -34.48 9.23
N GLY A 414 -3.52 -35.67 8.96
CA GLY A 414 -2.12 -35.87 8.58
C GLY A 414 -1.75 -35.16 7.27
N LEU A 415 -2.59 -35.25 6.25
CA LEU A 415 -2.40 -34.55 4.97
C LEU A 415 -2.41 -33.02 5.16
N LEU A 416 -3.41 -32.47 5.86
CA LEU A 416 -3.50 -31.04 6.13
C LEU A 416 -2.31 -30.53 6.96
N SER A 417 -1.87 -31.30 7.95
CA SER A 417 -0.66 -31.00 8.73
C SER A 417 0.58 -30.96 7.85
N THR A 418 0.69 -31.88 6.88
CA THR A 418 1.81 -31.93 5.93
C THR A 418 1.82 -30.74 4.98
N VAL A 419 0.64 -30.34 4.47
CA VAL A 419 0.48 -29.12 3.67
C VAL A 419 0.89 -27.88 4.47
N LEU A 420 0.45 -27.78 5.73
CA LEU A 420 0.78 -26.66 6.61
C LEU A 420 2.30 -26.60 6.90
N THR A 421 2.94 -27.74 7.21
CA THR A 421 4.40 -27.83 7.40
C THR A 421 5.15 -27.39 6.14
N GLY A 422 4.76 -27.89 4.97
CA GLY A 422 5.39 -27.52 3.70
C GLY A 422 5.26 -26.02 3.40
N ALA A 423 4.07 -25.45 3.61
CA ALA A 423 3.82 -24.03 3.43
C ALA A 423 4.62 -23.16 4.44
N LEU A 424 4.81 -23.63 5.68
CA LEU A 424 5.65 -22.95 6.68
C LEU A 424 7.12 -22.92 6.25
N ILE A 425 7.64 -24.05 5.75
CA ILE A 425 9.00 -24.12 5.23
C ILE A 425 9.18 -23.15 4.06
N ILE A 426 8.26 -23.16 3.08
CA ILE A 426 8.31 -22.24 1.93
C ILE A 426 8.27 -20.78 2.40
N ASN A 427 7.33 -20.43 3.28
CA ASN A 427 7.23 -19.07 3.81
C ASN A 427 8.49 -18.65 4.58
N THR A 428 9.11 -19.57 5.32
CA THR A 428 10.38 -19.32 6.01
C THR A 428 11.51 -19.05 5.03
N LEU A 429 11.62 -19.84 3.96
CA LEU A 429 12.63 -19.64 2.92
C LEU A 429 12.44 -18.30 2.20
N LEU A 430 11.19 -17.90 1.94
CA LEU A 430 10.89 -16.60 1.36
C LEU A 430 11.30 -15.45 2.30
N LEU A 431 10.93 -15.53 3.58
CA LEU A 431 11.29 -14.51 4.59
C LEU A 431 12.81 -14.39 4.78
N VAL A 432 13.52 -15.52 4.81
CA VAL A 432 14.99 -15.53 4.89
C VAL A 432 15.60 -14.96 3.60
N GLY A 433 15.06 -15.33 2.43
CA GLY A 433 15.48 -14.80 1.15
C GLY A 433 15.33 -13.29 1.06
N GLU A 434 14.21 -12.74 1.52
CA GLU A 434 13.96 -11.30 1.58
C GLU A 434 14.95 -10.61 2.53
N LEU A 435 15.15 -11.15 3.74
CA LEU A 435 16.05 -10.56 4.73
C LEU A 435 17.54 -10.58 4.32
N LEU A 436 17.92 -11.52 3.45
CA LEU A 436 19.27 -11.62 2.89
C LEU A 436 19.42 -10.86 1.56
N SER A 437 18.32 -10.46 0.94
CA SER A 437 18.33 -9.75 -0.33
C SER A 437 18.91 -8.34 -0.18
N ARG A 438 19.47 -7.79 -1.26
CA ARG A 438 19.93 -6.41 -1.28
C ARG A 438 18.76 -5.50 -1.67
N PRO A 439 18.40 -4.50 -0.86
CA PRO A 439 17.34 -3.57 -1.20
C PRO A 439 17.63 -2.85 -2.52
N ALA A 440 16.61 -2.70 -3.36
CA ALA A 440 16.75 -2.02 -4.65
C ALA A 440 16.90 -0.49 -4.49
N THR A 441 16.30 0.08 -3.45
CA THR A 441 16.29 1.52 -3.17
C THR A 441 16.60 1.81 -1.70
N GLN A 442 16.96 3.06 -1.41
CA GLN A 442 17.18 3.51 -0.03
C GLN A 442 15.88 3.52 0.78
N GLU A 443 14.74 3.82 0.16
CA GLU A 443 13.43 3.83 0.82
C GLU A 443 12.99 2.41 1.20
N MET A 444 13.23 1.42 0.33
CA MET A 444 13.04 0.00 0.64
C MET A 444 13.92 -0.43 1.80
N ALA A 445 15.22 -0.10 1.76
CA ALA A 445 16.16 -0.40 2.85
C ALA A 445 15.71 0.19 4.19
N ALA A 446 15.21 1.43 4.19
CA ALA A 446 14.70 2.07 5.39
C ALA A 446 13.43 1.38 5.92
N ALA A 447 12.52 0.97 5.04
CA ALA A 447 11.30 0.24 5.42
C ALA A 447 11.63 -1.14 6.01
N GLU A 448 12.55 -1.89 5.40
CA GLU A 448 13.02 -3.18 5.91
C GLU A 448 13.76 -3.04 7.25
N ALA A 449 14.54 -1.96 7.43
CA ALA A 449 15.17 -1.66 8.71
C ALA A 449 14.13 -1.45 9.82
N LEU A 450 12.99 -0.81 9.53
CA LEU A 450 11.90 -0.65 10.50
C LEU A 450 11.30 -2.00 10.94
N ILE A 451 11.24 -2.98 10.04
CA ILE A 451 10.75 -4.34 10.31
C ILE A 451 11.78 -5.16 11.09
N SER A 452 13.03 -5.15 10.67
CA SER A 452 14.07 -6.04 11.19
C SER A 452 14.76 -5.52 12.46
N ARG A 453 14.95 -4.21 12.59
CA ARG A 453 15.75 -3.58 13.67
C ARG A 453 15.06 -2.40 14.34
N GLY A 454 14.03 -1.83 13.73
CA GLY A 454 13.33 -0.64 14.21
C GLY A 454 12.08 -0.97 15.04
N ARG A 455 11.09 -0.07 14.95
CA ARG A 455 9.86 -0.09 15.77
C ARG A 455 9.08 -1.40 15.69
N TYR A 456 9.11 -2.09 14.55
CA TYR A 456 8.33 -3.32 14.34
C TYR A 456 9.13 -4.60 14.64
N ALA A 457 10.42 -4.49 14.98
CA ALA A 457 11.30 -5.62 15.24
C ALA A 457 10.80 -6.57 16.35
N PRO A 458 10.28 -6.09 17.50
CA PRO A 458 9.77 -6.99 18.53
C PRO A 458 8.58 -7.83 18.06
N ALA A 459 7.67 -7.24 17.28
CA ALA A 459 6.52 -7.95 16.72
C ALA A 459 6.96 -8.93 15.63
N PHE A 460 7.89 -8.53 14.76
CA PHE A 460 8.43 -9.38 13.70
C PHE A 460 9.19 -10.59 14.26
N TRP A 461 10.21 -10.37 15.10
CA TRP A 461 11.03 -11.47 15.62
C TRP A 461 10.30 -12.32 16.66
N GLY A 462 9.58 -11.70 17.59
CA GLY A 462 8.89 -12.41 18.66
C GLY A 462 7.65 -13.17 18.18
N VAL A 463 6.78 -12.49 17.44
CA VAL A 463 5.47 -13.04 17.05
C VAL A 463 5.55 -13.75 15.69
N VAL A 464 6.01 -13.07 14.65
CA VAL A 464 5.99 -13.64 13.28
C VAL A 464 6.99 -14.79 13.15
N VAL A 465 8.25 -14.56 13.52
CA VAL A 465 9.32 -15.56 13.39
C VAL A 465 9.25 -16.58 14.54
N GLY A 466 9.28 -16.13 15.79
CA GLY A 466 9.28 -17.03 16.96
C GLY A 466 7.99 -17.83 17.10
N ALA A 467 6.91 -17.17 17.50
CA ALA A 467 5.64 -17.84 17.81
C ALA A 467 4.89 -18.37 16.57
N GLY A 468 5.04 -17.70 15.42
CA GLY A 468 4.29 -18.00 14.20
C GLY A 468 4.96 -18.97 13.23
N THR A 469 6.28 -19.07 13.27
CA THR A 469 7.04 -19.87 12.30
C THR A 469 7.81 -20.98 12.99
N VAL A 470 8.72 -20.66 13.92
CA VAL A 470 9.60 -21.65 14.56
C VAL A 470 8.80 -22.60 15.45
N VAL A 471 7.97 -22.09 16.35
CA VAL A 471 7.20 -22.93 17.28
C VAL A 471 6.24 -23.88 16.55
N PRO A 472 5.38 -23.43 15.61
CA PRO A 472 4.47 -24.31 14.90
C PRO A 472 5.20 -25.34 14.03
N LEU A 473 6.31 -24.96 13.40
CA LEU A 473 7.12 -25.86 12.60
C LEU A 473 7.71 -26.99 13.44
N VAL A 474 8.28 -26.67 14.62
CA VAL A 474 8.80 -27.68 15.55
C VAL A 474 7.69 -28.59 16.06
N LEU A 475 6.53 -28.03 16.45
CA LEU A 475 5.38 -28.81 16.91
C LEU A 475 4.90 -29.79 15.84
N LEU A 476 4.70 -29.32 14.60
CA LEU A 476 4.23 -30.17 13.51
C LEU A 476 5.24 -31.26 13.16
N LEU A 477 6.53 -30.94 13.01
CA LEU A 477 7.57 -31.92 12.72
C LEU A 477 7.69 -32.97 13.84
N ALA A 478 7.64 -32.55 15.11
CA ALA A 478 7.67 -33.47 16.25
C ALA A 478 6.46 -34.40 16.26
N THR A 479 5.25 -33.87 15.98
CA THR A 479 4.03 -34.70 15.94
C THR A 479 4.04 -35.72 14.82
N GLN A 480 4.58 -35.35 13.66
CA GLN A 480 4.67 -36.22 12.48
C GLN A 480 5.72 -37.33 12.67
N ALA A 481 6.82 -37.05 13.36
CA ALA A 481 7.89 -38.03 13.54
C ALA A 481 7.75 -38.92 14.78
N TRP A 482 7.09 -38.47 15.86
CA TRP A 482 7.13 -39.15 17.17
C TRP A 482 5.77 -39.43 17.81
N MET A 483 4.70 -38.67 17.49
CA MET A 483 3.43 -38.70 18.26
C MET A 483 2.19 -39.11 17.45
N GLY A 484 2.35 -39.78 16.31
CA GLY A 484 1.21 -40.29 15.55
C GLY A 484 0.20 -39.22 15.11
N GLY A 485 0.61 -37.96 14.97
CA GLY A 485 -0.24 -36.88 14.43
C GLY A 485 -1.38 -36.42 15.36
N SER A 486 -1.09 -36.12 16.63
CA SER A 486 -2.12 -35.64 17.58
C SER A 486 -2.90 -34.41 17.04
N PRO A 487 -4.24 -34.50 16.85
CA PRO A 487 -5.04 -33.42 16.28
C PRO A 487 -5.01 -32.13 17.11
N LEU A 488 -4.87 -32.25 18.44
CA LEU A 488 -4.81 -31.11 19.34
C LEU A 488 -3.56 -30.25 19.11
N VAL A 489 -2.38 -30.86 18.96
CA VAL A 489 -1.14 -30.11 18.72
C VAL A 489 -1.17 -29.46 17.33
N ALA A 490 -1.72 -30.16 16.34
CA ALA A 490 -1.93 -29.63 15.00
C ALA A 490 -2.87 -28.41 15.00
N ALA A 491 -3.94 -28.44 15.80
CA ALA A 491 -4.84 -27.31 16.00
C ALA A 491 -4.15 -26.13 16.72
N VAL A 492 -3.35 -26.38 17.75
CA VAL A 492 -2.58 -25.32 18.43
C VAL A 492 -1.60 -24.65 17.47
N ALA A 493 -0.87 -25.44 16.67
CA ALA A 493 0.00 -24.92 15.62
C ALA A 493 -0.76 -24.04 14.61
N ALA A 494 -1.95 -24.47 14.17
CA ALA A 494 -2.79 -23.69 13.26
C ALA A 494 -3.21 -22.34 13.85
N VAL A 495 -3.61 -22.28 15.13
CA VAL A 495 -3.97 -21.01 15.79
C VAL A 495 -2.78 -20.05 15.83
N LEU A 496 -1.60 -20.56 16.20
CA LEU A 496 -0.39 -19.74 16.26
C LEU A 496 -0.01 -19.15 14.89
N VAL A 497 -0.09 -19.96 13.83
CA VAL A 497 0.15 -19.50 12.45
C VAL A 497 -0.85 -18.41 12.05
N LEU A 498 -2.15 -18.61 12.32
CA LEU A 498 -3.19 -17.64 11.97
C LEU A 498 -3.00 -16.29 12.67
N LEU A 499 -2.70 -16.31 13.98
CA LEU A 499 -2.46 -15.11 14.78
C LEU A 499 -1.17 -14.39 14.38
N ALA A 500 -0.11 -15.15 14.04
CA ALA A 500 1.13 -14.55 13.61
C ALA A 500 1.02 -13.90 12.22
N LEU A 501 0.26 -14.50 11.31
CA LEU A 501 0.08 -13.96 9.96
C LEU A 501 -0.68 -12.63 9.96
N ILE A 502 -1.72 -12.45 10.79
CA ILE A 502 -2.38 -11.13 10.87
C ILE A 502 -1.43 -10.05 11.41
N ILE A 503 -0.54 -10.38 12.35
CA ILE A 503 0.49 -9.46 12.82
C ILE A 503 1.52 -9.16 11.73
N HIS A 504 1.92 -10.17 10.95
CA HIS A 504 2.78 -9.97 9.79
C HIS A 504 2.16 -8.98 8.79
N GLU A 505 0.89 -9.15 8.43
CA GLU A 505 0.17 -8.23 7.53
C GLU A 505 0.14 -6.79 8.09
N VAL A 506 -0.13 -6.63 9.39
CA VAL A 506 -0.13 -5.31 10.04
C VAL A 506 1.25 -4.65 9.96
N VAL A 507 2.32 -5.42 10.24
CA VAL A 507 3.70 -4.91 10.19
C VAL A 507 4.06 -4.53 8.76
N PHE A 508 3.79 -5.39 7.78
CA PHE A 508 4.13 -5.17 6.37
C PHE A 508 3.41 -3.93 5.79
N VAL A 509 2.10 -3.80 6.03
CA VAL A 509 1.31 -2.66 5.56
C VAL A 509 1.75 -1.36 6.24
N LYS A 510 2.02 -1.38 7.55
CA LYS A 510 2.45 -0.16 8.27
C LYS A 510 3.88 0.25 7.93
N ALA A 511 4.79 -0.70 7.76
CA ALA A 511 6.18 -0.42 7.42
C ALA A 511 6.31 0.22 6.03
N GLY A 512 5.57 -0.27 5.02
CA GLY A 512 5.62 0.28 3.67
C GLY A 512 5.22 1.75 3.58
N GLN A 513 4.36 2.24 4.47
CA GLN A 513 3.89 3.63 4.51
C GLN A 513 4.59 4.50 5.56
N ALA A 514 5.48 3.92 6.37
CA ALA A 514 6.17 4.65 7.43
C ALA A 514 7.26 5.58 6.89
N ILE A 515 7.72 5.36 5.66
CA ILE A 515 8.73 6.20 4.99
C ILE A 515 8.06 7.44 4.38
N PRO A 516 8.50 8.66 4.73
CA PRO A 516 7.94 9.89 4.18
C PRO A 516 8.30 10.06 2.71
N LEU A 517 7.33 10.46 1.87
CA LEU A 517 7.57 10.72 0.44
C LEU A 517 7.76 12.21 0.13
N SER A 518 7.54 13.08 1.11
CA SER A 518 7.79 14.52 1.01
C SER A 518 8.47 15.12 2.23
#